data_AF-A0A7C3V549-F1
#
_entry.id   AF-A0A7C3V549-F1
#
_cell.length_a   1.000
_cell.length_b   1.000
_cell.length_c   1.000
_cell.angle_alpha   90.00
_cell.angle_beta   90.00
_cell.angle_gamma   90.00
#
_symmetry.space_group_name_H-M   'P 1'
#
loop_
_entity.id
_entity.type
_entity.pdbx_description
1 polymer ?
#
loop_
_entity_poly.entity_id
_entity_poly.type
_entity_poly.pdbx_seq_one_letter_code
_entity_poly.pdbx_strand_id
1 'polypeptide(L)' 'MIETTDWRIHQTDNNIPVVFKKRDDCYSVAIGLWLRTGSRYETRETNGISHLLEHLV' A
#
# COMPACT_ATOMS: atom_id res chain seq x y z
N MET A 1 23.87 -4.09 -9.20
CA MET A 1 22.76 -3.66 -10.07
C MET A 1 21.57 -4.52 -9.68
N ILE A 2 20.46 -3.93 -9.21
CA ILE A 2 19.27 -4.71 -8.79
C ILE A 2 18.46 -4.98 -10.05
N GLU A 3 18.34 -6.24 -10.46
CA GLU A 3 17.43 -6.63 -11.55
C GLU A 3 15.98 -6.29 -11.16
N THR A 4 15.33 -5.49 -12.02
CA THR A 4 13.98 -4.95 -11.84
C THR A 4 12.88 -5.92 -12.28
N THR A 5 13.22 -7.14 -12.69
CA THR A 5 12.33 -8.09 -13.39
C THR A 5 11.63 -9.12 -12.52
N ASP A 6 11.94 -9.25 -11.23
CA ASP A 6 11.39 -10.33 -10.36
C ASP A 6 10.09 -9.99 -9.62
N TRP A 7 9.49 -8.83 -9.89
CA TRP A 7 8.25 -8.44 -9.23
C TRP A 7 7.07 -9.26 -9.75
N ARG A 8 6.27 -9.82 -8.83
CA ARG A 8 5.06 -10.58 -9.15
C ARG A 8 3.82 -9.79 -8.73
N ILE A 9 2.78 -9.88 -9.55
CA ILE A 9 1.45 -9.33 -9.25
C ILE A 9 0.50 -10.52 -9.06
N HIS A 10 -0.18 -10.58 -7.93
CA HIS A 10 -1.21 -11.55 -7.64
C HIS A 10 -2.55 -10.84 -7.45
N GLN A 11 -3.59 -11.31 -8.14
CA GLN A 11 -4.96 -10.85 -7.94
C GLN A 11 -5.63 -11.76 -6.92
N THR A 12 -6.19 -11.18 -5.87
CA THR A 12 -6.93 -11.89 -4.83
C THR A 12 -8.42 -12.03 -5.22
N ASP A 13 -9.12 -12.94 -4.55
CA ASP A 13 -10.56 -13.16 -4.77
C ASP A 13 -11.43 -11.93 -4.44
N ASN A 14 -10.92 -11.02 -3.59
CA ASN A 14 -11.57 -9.75 -3.25
C ASN A 14 -11.10 -8.55 -4.11
N ASN A 15 -10.41 -8.81 -5.22
CA ASN A 15 -9.92 -7.80 -6.18
C ASN A 15 -8.91 -6.78 -5.61
N ILE A 16 -8.12 -7.17 -4.61
CA ILE A 16 -7.02 -6.36 -4.10
C ILE A 16 -5.71 -6.86 -4.72
N PRO A 17 -5.05 -6.08 -5.60
CA PRO A 17 -3.81 -6.50 -6.20
C PRO A 17 -2.68 -6.51 -5.17
N VAL A 18 -1.92 -7.59 -5.13
CA VAL A 18 -0.71 -7.72 -4.29
C VAL A 18 0.51 -7.74 -5.19
N VAL A 19 1.42 -6.79 -4.97
CA VAL A 19 2.71 -6.71 -5.67
C VAL A 19 3.82 -7.07 -4.69
N PHE A 20 4.64 -8.06 -5.02
CA PHE A 20 5.71 -8.50 -4.13
C PHE A 20 6.92 -9.05 -4.87
N LYS A 21 8.06 -9.07 -4.17
CA LYS A 21 9.30 -9.72 -4.59
C LYS A 21 9.82 -10.54 -3.42
N LYS A 22 10.12 -11.81 -3.65
CA LYS A 22 10.83 -12.64 -2.65
C LYS A 22 12.29 -12.19 -2.58
N ARG A 23 12.80 -11.99 -1.37
CA ARG A 23 14.21 -11.68 -1.12
C ARG A 23 14.78 -12.71 -0.16
N ASP A 24 15.61 -13.61 -0.68
CA ASP A 24 16.27 -14.66 0.11
C ASP A 24 17.49 -14.13 0.89
N ASP A 25 17.89 -12.89 0.64
CA ASP A 25 19.03 -12.21 1.25
C ASP A 25 18.64 -11.28 2.42
N CYS A 26 17.36 -11.28 2.82
CA CYS A 26 16.83 -10.46 3.90
C CYS A 26 16.07 -11.32 4.92
N TYR A 27 16.26 -11.06 6.21
CA TYR A 27 15.54 -11.72 7.31
C TYR A 27 14.36 -10.91 7.85
N SER A 28 14.01 -9.81 7.17
CA SER A 28 12.87 -8.96 7.50
C SER A 28 12.00 -8.75 6.27
N VAL A 29 10.74 -8.39 6.52
CA VAL A 29 9.77 -8.06 5.48
C VAL A 29 9.35 -6.60 5.61
N ALA A 30 9.19 -5.92 4.48
CA ALA A 30 8.55 -4.61 4.40
C ALA A 30 7.20 -4.80 3.69
N ILE A 31 6.14 -4.24 4.27
CA ILE A 31 4.78 -4.30 3.74
C ILE A 31 4.24 -2.87 3.72
N GLY A 32 3.57 -2.51 2.62
CA GLY A 32 2.85 -1.25 2.49
C GLY A 32 1.43 -1.52 2.00
N LEU A 33 0.50 -0.66 2.41
CA LEU A 33 -0.86 -0.62 1.89
C LEU A 33 -1.05 0.70 1.15
N TRP A 34 -1.58 0.63 -0.06
CA TRP A 34 -1.87 1.83 -0.87
C TRP A 34 -3.37 1.97 -1.03
N LEU A 35 -3.92 3.01 -0.41
CA LEU A 35 -5.32 3.38 -0.56
C LEU A 35 -5.44 4.45 -1.65
N ARG A 36 -6.37 4.27 -2.58
CA ARG A 36 -6.66 5.26 -3.63
C ARG A 36 -7.62 6.34 -3.11
N THR A 37 -7.28 6.95 -1.97
CA THR A 37 -8.02 8.04 -1.32
C THR A 37 -7.07 8.86 -0.43
N GLY A 38 -7.57 9.93 0.18
CA GLY A 38 -6.83 10.81 1.08
C GLY A 38 -7.44 12.21 1.12
N SER A 39 -6.73 13.18 1.70
CA SER A 39 -7.22 14.55 1.92
C SER A 39 -7.75 15.26 0.67
N ARG A 40 -7.24 14.92 -0.52
CA ARG A 40 -7.75 15.43 -1.82
C ARG A 40 -9.24 15.14 -2.04
N TYR A 41 -9.77 14.08 -1.44
CA TYR A 41 -11.15 13.63 -1.62
C TYR A 41 -12.09 14.10 -0.49
N GLU A 42 -11.60 14.90 0.45
CA GLU A 42 -12.41 15.43 1.56
C GLU A 42 -13.24 16.63 1.12
N THR A 43 -14.43 16.75 1.71
CA THR A 43 -15.21 17.99 1.66
C THR A 43 -14.79 18.92 2.79
N ARG A 44 -15.36 20.13 2.81
CA ARG A 44 -15.12 21.09 3.90
C ARG A 44 -15.58 20.53 5.26
N GLU A 45 -16.67 19.77 5.27
CA GLU A 45 -17.26 19.16 6.46
C GLU A 45 -16.42 18.01 7.01
N THR A 46 -15.66 17.32 6.15
CA THR A 46 -14.85 16.15 6.51
C THR A 46 -13.34 16.44 6.55
N ASN A 47 -12.93 17.71 6.54
CA ASN A 47 -11.53 18.11 6.45
C ASN A 47 -10.73 17.56 7.65
N GLY A 48 -9.63 16.88 7.35
CA GLY A 48 -8.71 16.30 8.33
C GLY A 48 -9.02 14.86 8.73
N ILE A 49 -10.12 14.25 8.23
CA ILE A 49 -10.48 12.88 8.60
C ILE A 49 -9.44 11.86 8.10
N SER A 50 -8.89 12.00 6.89
CA SER A 50 -7.89 11.08 6.35
C SER A 50 -6.62 11.09 7.21
N HIS A 51 -6.19 12.28 7.64
CA HIS A 51 -5.03 12.44 8.52
C HIS A 51 -5.32 11.89 9.92
N LEU A 52 -6.51 12.15 10.45
CA LEU A 52 -6.95 11.53 11.71
C LEU A 52 -6.92 10.01 11.61
N LEU A 53 -7.47 9.42 10.55
CA LEU A 53 -7.47 7.98 10.34
C LEU A 53 -6.05 7.42 10.20
N GLU A 54 -5.17 8.11 9.47
CA GLU A 54 -3.75 7.74 9.36
C GLU A 54 -3.06 7.68 10.73
N HIS A 55 -3.40 8.58 11.66
CA HIS A 55 -2.85 8.58 13.01
C HIS A 55 -3.43 7.51 13.94
N LEU A 56 -4.63 7.00 13.65
CA LEU A 56 -5.31 6.02 14.49
C LEU A 56 -4.97 4.57 14.13
N VAL A 57 -4.38 4.35 12.97
CA VAL A 57 -3.96 3.03 12.47
C VAL A 57 -2.54 2.70 12.93
#